data_AF-A0AAV6MGN4-F1
#
_entry.id   AF-A0AAV6MGN4-F1
#
_cell.length_a   1.000
_cell.length_b   1.000
_cell.length_c   1.000
_cell.angle_alpha   90.00
_cell.angle_beta   90.00
_cell.angle_gamma   90.00
#
_symmetry.space_group_name_H-M   'P 1'
#
loop_
_entity.id
_entity.type
_entity.pdbx_description
1 polymer ?
#
loop_
_entity_poly.entity_id
_entity_poly.type
_entity_poly.pdbx_seq_one_letter_code
_entity_poly.pdbx_strand_id
1 'polypeptide(L)'
;MSIPELPFSPSNFIATSHTPTVQKVSKATSDRLLQKFFDATEFGFDYERSGLWSPPLQRSVYLSASGEVFNQADLHRKLESVLSSRRKREEKCRFKFRVFWCSVRQI
;
A
#
# COMPACT_ATOMS: atom_id res chain seq x y z
N MET A 1 9.83 10.49 -37.96
CA MET A 1 10.76 9.60 -37.24
C MET A 1 9.92 8.61 -36.47
N SER A 2 9.92 7.34 -36.88
CA SER A 2 9.02 6.31 -36.35
C SER A 2 9.77 5.47 -35.32
N ILE A 3 9.21 5.32 -34.12
CA ILE A 3 9.78 4.49 -33.05
C ILE A 3 9.58 3.01 -33.44
N PRO A 4 10.61 2.15 -33.35
CA PRO A 4 10.42 0.71 -33.53
C PRO A 4 9.60 0.15 -32.35
N GLU A 5 8.43 -0.44 -32.64
CA GLU A 5 7.72 -1.26 -31.67
C GLU A 5 8.53 -2.53 -31.38
N LEU A 6 9.05 -2.65 -30.15
CA LEU A 6 9.53 -3.93 -29.65
C LEU A 6 8.34 -4.75 -29.15
N PRO A 7 8.27 -6.05 -29.44
CA PRO A 7 7.21 -6.91 -28.93
C PRO A 7 7.35 -7.00 -27.40
N PHE A 8 6.42 -6.38 -26.69
CA PHE A 8 6.22 -6.61 -25.26
C PHE A 8 5.82 -8.09 -25.08
N SER A 9 6.79 -8.94 -24.81
CA SER A 9 6.52 -10.26 -24.25
C SER A 9 5.95 -10.05 -22.84
N PRO A 10 4.75 -10.55 -22.53
CA PRO A 10 4.30 -10.59 -21.15
C PRO A 10 5.19 -11.60 -20.45
N SER A 11 6.24 -11.12 -19.77
CA SER A 11 6.94 -11.94 -18.80
C SER A 11 5.89 -12.36 -17.78
N ASN A 12 5.59 -13.65 -17.75
CA ASN A 12 4.81 -14.27 -16.70
C ASN A 12 5.53 -13.96 -15.38
N PHE A 13 5.14 -12.89 -14.70
CA PHE A 13 5.52 -12.64 -13.33
C PHE A 13 4.86 -13.73 -12.51
N ILE A 14 5.56 -14.85 -12.33
CA ILE A 14 5.21 -15.84 -11.32
C ILE A 14 5.21 -15.07 -10.01
N ALA A 15 4.00 -14.76 -9.51
CA ALA A 15 3.76 -14.21 -8.19
C ALA A 15 4.12 -15.26 -7.14
N THR A 16 5.41 -15.53 -7.05
CA THR A 16 5.99 -16.19 -5.90
C THR A 16 5.73 -15.25 -4.73
N SER A 17 5.01 -15.76 -3.72
CA SER A 17 4.72 -15.09 -2.46
C SER A 17 6.02 -14.90 -1.65
N HIS A 18 6.95 -14.12 -2.18
CA HIS A 18 8.11 -13.69 -1.44
C HIS A 18 7.64 -12.63 -0.46
N THR A 19 7.65 -12.98 0.82
CA THR A 19 7.73 -11.98 1.88
C THR A 19 8.90 -11.05 1.53
N PRO A 20 8.71 -9.73 1.43
CA PRO A 20 9.79 -8.83 1.05
C PRO A 20 10.94 -8.98 2.05
N THR A 21 12.05 -9.57 1.61
CA THR A 21 13.28 -9.73 2.38
C THR A 21 14.03 -8.41 2.35
N VAL A 22 13.78 -7.55 3.34
CA VAL A 22 14.51 -6.28 3.46
C VAL A 22 15.91 -6.57 4.02
N GLN A 23 16.92 -6.47 3.15
CA GLN A 23 18.32 -6.58 3.57
C GLN A 23 18.86 -5.20 3.97
N LYS A 24 19.30 -5.08 5.23
CA LYS A 24 20.06 -3.90 5.68
C LYS A 24 21.49 -3.99 5.15
N VAL A 25 21.97 -2.92 4.53
CA VAL A 25 23.33 -2.80 4.02
C VAL A 25 24.01 -1.57 4.61
N SER A 26 25.35 -1.53 4.58
CA SER A 26 26.10 -0.33 4.98
C SER A 26 25.86 0.82 4.01
N LYS A 27 26.08 2.07 4.45
CA LYS A 27 25.98 3.25 3.60
C LYS A 27 26.89 3.14 2.37
N ALA A 28 28.14 2.71 2.55
CA ALA A 28 29.09 2.55 1.43
C ALA A 28 28.59 1.54 0.38
N THR A 29 27.94 0.45 0.82
CA THR A 29 27.32 -0.51 -0.09
C THR A 29 26.15 0.12 -0.85
N SER A 30 25.29 0.88 -0.15
CA SER A 30 24.17 1.61 -0.76
C SER A 30 24.65 2.57 -1.84
N ASP A 31 25.59 3.46 -1.51
CA ASP A 31 26.10 4.50 -2.42
C ASP A 31 26.70 3.89 -3.70
N ARG A 32 27.42 2.77 -3.54
CA ARG A 32 28.03 2.04 -4.67
C ARG A 32 27.00 1.34 -5.56
N LEU A 33 25.87 0.89 -5.01
CA LEU A 33 24.76 0.35 -5.80
C LEU A 33 24.05 1.45 -6.60
N LEU A 34 23.81 2.61 -5.98
CA LEU A 34 23.24 3.78 -6.66
C LEU A 34 24.08 4.20 -7.87
N GLN A 35 25.41 4.22 -7.74
CA GLN A 35 26.31 4.52 -8.87
C GLN A 35 26.27 3.46 -9.98
N LYS A 36 26.12 2.18 -9.63
CA LYS A 36 26.16 1.08 -10.60
C LYS A 36 24.91 1.01 -11.48
N PHE A 37 23.75 1.30 -10.90
CA PHE A 37 22.45 1.22 -11.56
C PHE A 37 21.88 2.61 -11.85
N PHE A 38 22.75 3.58 -12.09
CA PHE A 38 22.34 4.92 -12.44
C PHE A 38 21.73 4.93 -13.85
N ASP A 39 20.43 5.17 -13.94
CA ASP A 39 19.61 5.09 -15.15
C ASP A 39 19.24 6.48 -15.71
N ALA A 40 19.89 7.54 -15.24
CA ALA A 40 19.58 8.91 -15.70
C ALA A 40 19.81 9.14 -17.20
N THR A 41 20.51 8.23 -17.89
CA THR A 41 20.79 8.34 -19.32
C THR A 41 19.61 7.95 -20.22
N GLU A 42 18.71 7.08 -19.78
CA GLU A 42 17.60 6.61 -20.63
C GLU A 42 16.38 7.54 -20.56
N PHE A 43 16.12 8.13 -19.39
CA PHE A 43 14.93 8.97 -19.15
C PHE A 43 15.25 10.42 -18.78
N GLY A 44 16.53 10.80 -18.64
CA GLY A 44 16.92 12.16 -18.23
C GLY A 44 16.43 12.53 -16.82
N PHE A 45 16.17 11.52 -15.99
CA PHE A 45 15.52 11.71 -14.70
C PHE A 45 16.52 12.15 -13.63
N ASP A 46 16.35 13.35 -13.09
CA ASP A 46 17.21 13.90 -12.04
C ASP A 46 16.72 13.43 -10.66
N TYR A 47 17.30 12.34 -10.16
CA TYR A 47 16.96 11.76 -8.87
C TYR A 47 17.17 12.71 -7.69
N GLU A 48 18.16 13.61 -7.76
CA GLU A 48 18.44 14.58 -6.69
C GLU A 48 17.36 15.66 -6.62
N ARG A 49 16.77 16.03 -7.76
CA ARG A 49 15.72 17.06 -7.84
C ARG A 49 14.29 16.54 -7.85
N SER A 50 14.10 15.28 -8.23
CA SER A 50 12.78 14.72 -8.51
C SER A 50 11.82 14.66 -7.31
N GLY A 51 12.34 14.76 -6.09
CA GLY A 51 11.54 14.61 -4.88
C GLY A 51 10.91 13.22 -4.69
N LEU A 52 11.19 12.25 -5.58
CA LEU A 52 10.75 10.85 -5.42
C LEU A 52 11.27 10.22 -4.12
N TRP A 53 12.40 10.74 -3.64
CA TRP A 53 13.06 10.33 -2.41
C TRP A 53 12.79 11.28 -1.23
N SER A 54 11.96 12.31 -1.41
CA SER A 54 11.54 13.14 -0.28
C SER A 54 10.70 12.28 0.68
N PRO A 55 10.94 12.35 2.00
CA PRO A 55 10.14 11.60 2.95
C PRO A 55 8.66 11.95 2.76
N PRO A 56 7.73 10.99 2.94
CA PRO A 56 6.31 11.24 2.70
C PRO A 56 5.85 12.51 3.41
N LEU A 57 5.55 13.55 2.62
CA LEU A 57 5.02 14.80 3.15
C LEU A 57 3.63 14.52 3.74
N GLN A 58 3.39 14.96 4.97
CA GLN A 58 2.07 14.87 5.57
C GLN A 58 1.09 15.73 4.76
N ARG A 59 0.11 15.08 4.14
CA ARG A 59 -0.96 15.77 3.42
C ARG A 59 -1.99 16.26 4.43
N SER A 60 -2.30 17.54 4.40
CA SER A 60 -3.38 18.13 5.20
C SER A 60 -4.78 17.84 4.63
N VAL A 61 -4.82 17.36 3.39
CA VAL A 61 -6.03 17.18 2.60
C VAL A 61 -6.01 15.83 1.89
N TYR A 62 -7.14 15.14 1.90
CA TYR A 62 -7.37 13.82 1.32
C TYR A 62 -8.57 13.86 0.37
N LEU A 63 -8.61 12.94 -0.60
CA LEU A 63 -9.74 12.81 -1.53
C LEU A 63 -10.48 11.51 -1.28
N SER A 64 -11.82 11.53 -1.30
CA SER A 64 -12.61 10.30 -1.41
C SER A 64 -12.58 9.74 -2.82
N ALA A 65 -13.08 8.51 -2.97
CA ALA A 65 -13.38 7.92 -4.28
C ALA A 65 -14.37 8.76 -5.11
N SER A 66 -15.23 9.56 -4.48
CA SER A 66 -16.15 10.51 -5.13
C SER A 66 -15.48 11.84 -5.52
N GLY A 67 -14.20 12.05 -5.18
CA GLY A 67 -13.48 13.30 -5.44
C GLY A 67 -13.76 14.41 -4.42
N GLU A 68 -14.45 14.10 -3.32
CA GLU A 68 -14.69 15.06 -2.24
C GLU A 68 -13.42 15.25 -1.40
N VAL A 69 -13.20 16.48 -0.97
CA VAL A 69 -12.02 16.91 -0.23
C VAL A 69 -12.26 16.76 1.28
N PHE A 70 -11.36 16.09 1.99
CA PHE A 70 -11.44 15.84 3.44
C PHE A 70 -10.17 16.28 4.15
N ASN A 71 -10.31 16.67 5.42
CA ASN A 71 -9.15 16.88 6.29
C ASN A 71 -8.81 15.61 7.10
N GLN A 72 -7.73 15.68 7.87
CA GLN A 72 -7.27 14.57 8.73
C GLN A 72 -8.28 14.20 9.82
N ALA A 73 -8.99 15.17 10.41
CA ALA A 73 -9.98 14.92 11.45
C ALA A 73 -11.22 14.19 10.89
N ASP A 74 -11.67 14.56 9.69
CA ASP A 74 -12.77 13.92 8.98
C ASP A 74 -12.43 12.47 8.64
N LEU A 75 -11.21 12.22 8.17
CA LEU A 75 -10.69 10.89 7.90
C LEU A 75 -10.64 10.04 9.18
N HIS A 76 -10.12 10.61 10.27
CA HIS A 76 -10.08 9.92 11.58
C HIS A 76 -11.49 9.55 12.06
N ARG A 77 -12.43 10.48 12.00
CA ARG A 77 -13.84 10.24 12.36
C ARG A 77 -14.46 9.14 11.50
N LYS A 78 -14.18 9.12 10.19
CA LYS A 78 -14.68 8.10 9.27
C LYS A 78 -14.10 6.72 9.59
N LEU A 79 -12.81 6.63 9.88
CA LEU A 79 -12.16 5.39 10.29
C LEU A 79 -12.76 4.85 11.59
N GLU A 80 -12.93 5.68 12.60
CA GLU A 80 -13.55 5.30 13.88
C GLU A 80 -14.98 4.77 13.69
N SER A 81 -15.76 5.41 12.81
CA SER A 81 -17.11 4.94 12.47
C SER A 81 -17.09 3.55 11.82
N VAL A 82 -16.14 3.30 10.90
CA VAL A 82 -16.00 2.00 10.24
C VAL A 82 -15.55 0.91 11.23
N LEU A 83 -14.56 1.21 12.07
CA LEU A 83 -14.03 0.27 13.07
C LEU A 83 -15.09 -0.09 14.11
N SER A 84 -15.80 0.89 14.66
CA SER A 84 -16.88 0.65 15.63
C SER A 84 -18.04 -0.15 15.04
N SER A 85 -18.38 0.09 13.77
CA SER A 85 -19.41 -0.67 13.05
C SER A 85 -19.01 -2.14 12.83
N ARG A 86 -17.74 -2.39 12.47
CA ARG A 86 -17.20 -3.76 12.37
C ARG A 86 -17.26 -4.49 13.71
N ARG A 87 -16.79 -3.84 14.79
CA ARG A 87 -16.82 -4.41 16.14
C ARG A 87 -18.24 -4.81 16.55
N LYS A 88 -19.23 -3.93 16.35
CA LYS A 88 -20.65 -4.24 16.65
C LYS A 88 -21.15 -5.44 15.85
N ARG A 89 -20.77 -5.55 14.57
CA ARG A 89 -21.15 -6.70 13.73
C ARG A 89 -20.52 -8.00 14.24
N GLU A 90 -19.25 -7.96 14.62
CA GLU A 90 -18.54 -9.12 15.18
C GLU A 90 -19.16 -9.56 16.50
N GLU A 91 -19.44 -8.64 17.42
CA GLU A 91 -20.12 -8.93 18.68
C GLU A 91 -21.50 -9.56 18.44
N LYS A 92 -22.28 -9.03 17.49
CA LYS A 92 -23.58 -9.60 17.12
C LYS A 92 -23.45 -10.99 16.50
N CYS A 93 -22.47 -11.21 15.63
CA CYS A 93 -22.19 -12.53 15.03
C CYS A 93 -21.74 -13.54 16.09
N ARG A 94 -20.87 -13.14 17.03
CA ARG A 94 -20.42 -13.98 18.16
C ARG A 94 -21.57 -14.31 19.10
N PHE A 95 -22.45 -13.34 19.37
CA PHE A 95 -23.65 -13.56 20.18
C PHE A 95 -24.59 -14.58 19.52
N LYS A 96 -24.89 -14.42 18.22
CA LYS A 96 -25.71 -15.39 17.47
C LYS A 96 -25.09 -16.79 17.45
N PHE A 97 -23.78 -16.89 17.23
CA PHE A 97 -23.06 -18.17 17.26
C PHE A 97 -23.13 -18.82 18.64
N ARG A 98 -22.95 -18.06 19.73
CA ARG A 98 -23.10 -18.57 21.10
C ARG A 98 -24.51 -19.04 21.42
N VAL A 99 -25.54 -18.27 21.05
CA VAL A 99 -26.95 -18.66 21.28
C VAL A 99 -27.26 -19.95 20.51
N PHE A 100 -26.88 -20.02 19.23
CA PHE A 100 -27.07 -21.22 18.42
C PHE A 100 -26.33 -22.44 18.99
N TRP A 101 -25.09 -22.26 19.45
CA TRP A 101 -24.30 -23.34 20.03
C TRP A 101 -24.79 -23.80 21.41
N CYS A 102 -25.36 -22.90 22.22
CA CYS A 102 -26.01 -23.28 23.48
C CYS A 102 -27.30 -24.08 23.25
N SER A 103 -28.09 -23.76 22.22
CA SER A 103 -29.31 -24.52 21.89
C SER A 103 -29.02 -25.90 21.31
N VAL A 104 -27.94 -26.08 20.54
CA VAL A 104 -27.54 -27.40 20.01
C VAL A 104 -26.99 -28.34 21.09
N ARG A 105 -26.51 -27.80 22.23
CA ARG A 105 -25.91 -28.59 23.32
C ARG A 105 -26.91 -28.96 24.43
N GLN A 106 -28.20 -28.62 24.26
CA GLN A 106 -29.29 -28.94 25.19
C GLN A 106 -30.30 -29.97 24.63
N ILE A 107 -29.99 -30.57 23.47
CA ILE A 107 -30.66 -31.76 22.89
C ILE A 107 -29.67 -32.91 22.95
#